data_AF-A0A9X4RUF1-F1
#
_entry.id   AF-A0A9X4RUF1-F1
#
_cell.length_a   1.000
_cell.length_b   1.000
_cell.length_c   1.000
_cell.angle_alpha   90.00
_cell.angle_beta   90.00
_cell.angle_gamma   90.00
#
_symmetry.space_group_name_H-M   'P 1'
#
loop_
_entity.id
_entity.type
_entity.pdbx_description
1 polymer ?
#
loop_
_entity_poly.entity_id
_entity_poly.type
_entity_poly.pdbx_seq_one_letter_code
_entity_poly.pdbx_strand_id
1 'polypeptide(L)'
;MIENKKNIKFWKSGNGRDFLDWAGLSEVDLNSDFSTSLFEEYDEKCDQLTQNWIQSGDFKNIMKSLHGFSNSELPKNYIQFRDELKIIPDWVDTDLIKLGSQLSERSGLNGLLILRNFALLGGYTFANLTKPLVATGSLEKGAIHRLYNTLKFWVEVTRSNTSTNDLRFNACLQTRLIHSASRLMIEKKFPNWDIEKNGVPINHADMIATHMAFTVYYLYGLNQLNFEFSEREEAGVFHLWKYITYLLGVPLELIPNNRKEALSFFYFWTKYQLAPDEDALKLTDSLLNEDTPISLFYLKPINQSMGYVHKSVANYLIDANIRKNLQIPSVVMPHMIPNIIQLKNKMTFNKKKQLLEGRKHQAIILKDYKNNIT
;
A
#
# COMPACT_ATOMS: atom_id res chain seq x y z
N MET A 1 -12.19 18.42 -10.47
CA MET A 1 -11.67 18.29 -9.08
C MET A 1 -11.66 19.63 -8.36
N ILE A 2 -12.23 19.72 -7.15
CA ILE A 2 -12.29 20.95 -6.34
C ILE A 2 -11.20 20.92 -5.25
N GLU A 3 -10.46 22.03 -5.09
CA GLU A 3 -9.42 22.13 -4.08
C GLU A 3 -10.01 22.19 -2.65
N ASN A 4 -9.58 21.25 -1.80
CA ASN A 4 -9.85 21.20 -0.38
C ASN A 4 -8.78 21.95 0.43
N LYS A 5 -9.01 23.24 0.66
CA LYS A 5 -8.12 24.12 1.44
C LYS A 5 -7.88 23.65 2.89
N LYS A 6 -8.68 22.72 3.44
CA LYS A 6 -8.45 22.18 4.80
C LYS A 6 -7.20 21.29 4.83
N ASN A 7 -6.83 20.67 3.72
CA ASN A 7 -5.63 19.82 3.64
C ASN A 7 -4.33 20.62 3.62
N ILE A 8 -4.39 21.95 3.47
CA ILE A 8 -3.23 22.84 3.69
C ILE A 8 -2.72 22.73 5.13
N LYS A 9 -3.61 22.49 6.12
CA LYS A 9 -3.20 22.33 7.52
C LYS A 9 -2.37 21.07 7.76
N PHE A 10 -2.61 20.00 7.01
CA PHE A 10 -1.86 18.74 7.10
C PHE A 10 -0.37 18.93 6.82
N TRP A 11 -0.02 19.86 5.92
CA TRP A 11 1.37 20.16 5.57
C TRP A 11 2.03 21.23 6.45
N LYS A 12 1.22 21.97 7.23
CA LYS A 12 1.70 22.95 8.21
C LYS A 12 1.92 22.35 9.59
N SER A 13 1.26 21.25 9.90
CA SER A 13 1.29 20.57 11.21
C SER A 13 0.84 19.11 11.11
N GLY A 14 1.27 18.26 12.03
CA GLY A 14 0.93 16.83 12.02
C GLY A 14 1.78 16.03 11.04
N ASN A 15 1.30 14.85 10.61
CA ASN A 15 2.15 13.92 9.88
C ASN A 15 2.68 14.47 8.55
N GLY A 16 1.94 15.34 7.85
CA GLY A 16 2.44 15.97 6.62
C GLY A 16 3.64 16.88 6.88
N ARG A 17 3.64 17.64 7.99
CA ARG A 17 4.81 18.41 8.43
C ARG A 17 5.95 17.49 8.86
N ASP A 18 5.64 16.44 9.63
CA ASP A 18 6.65 15.48 10.09
C ASP A 18 7.38 14.81 8.91
N PHE A 19 6.66 14.53 7.81
CA PHE A 19 7.27 14.00 6.59
C PHE A 19 8.26 14.98 5.96
N LEU A 20 7.95 16.29 5.96
CA LEU A 20 8.87 17.32 5.46
C LEU A 20 10.10 17.43 6.35
N ASP A 21 9.91 17.44 7.67
CA ASP A 21 11.02 17.47 8.64
C ASP A 21 11.93 16.26 8.47
N TRP A 22 11.35 15.06 8.36
CA TRP A 22 12.10 13.83 8.09
C TRP A 22 12.87 13.92 6.77
N ALA A 23 12.29 14.53 5.73
CA ALA A 23 12.93 14.77 4.44
C ALA A 23 13.94 15.93 4.42
N GLY A 24 14.12 16.67 5.51
CA GLY A 24 14.97 17.86 5.55
C GLY A 24 14.45 19.01 4.68
N LEU A 25 13.13 19.09 4.47
CA LEU A 25 12.48 20.10 3.64
C LEU A 25 11.77 21.15 4.52
N SER A 26 12.04 22.43 4.29
CA SER A 26 11.32 23.52 4.97
C SER A 26 9.89 23.68 4.45
N GLU A 27 9.67 23.40 3.17
CA GLU A 27 8.37 23.48 2.50
C GLU A 27 8.30 22.48 1.35
N VAL A 28 7.09 22.28 0.81
CA VAL A 28 6.93 21.47 -0.39
C VAL A 28 7.28 22.30 -1.61
N ASP A 29 8.29 21.84 -2.31
CA ASP A 29 8.73 22.38 -3.57
C ASP A 29 7.93 21.73 -4.72
N LEU A 30 6.90 22.43 -5.18
CA LEU A 30 6.12 22.05 -6.36
C LEU A 30 6.93 22.36 -7.64
N ASN A 31 7.99 21.59 -7.88
CA ASN A 31 8.80 21.69 -9.11
C ASN A 31 8.10 21.16 -10.37
N SER A 32 6.83 20.78 -10.28
CA SER A 32 6.15 19.95 -11.28
C SER A 32 4.75 20.47 -11.57
N ASP A 33 4.45 20.61 -12.86
CA ASP A 33 3.16 21.04 -13.42
C ASP A 33 2.12 19.90 -13.33
N PHE A 34 1.85 19.42 -12.12
CA PHE A 34 0.80 18.40 -11.93
C PHE A 34 -0.57 18.98 -12.26
N SER A 35 -1.30 18.28 -13.12
CA SER A 35 -2.65 18.64 -13.57
C SER A 35 -3.71 17.81 -12.84
N THR A 36 -4.88 18.40 -12.59
CA THR A 36 -6.03 17.66 -12.06
C THR A 36 -6.58 16.61 -13.05
N SER A 37 -6.15 16.61 -14.31
CA SER A 37 -6.46 15.54 -15.26
C SER A 37 -5.99 14.17 -14.77
N LEU A 38 -4.94 14.12 -13.94
CA LEU A 38 -4.42 12.87 -13.38
C LEU A 38 -5.45 12.08 -12.54
N PHE A 39 -6.51 12.73 -12.06
CA PHE A 39 -7.62 12.08 -11.36
C PHE A 39 -8.64 11.42 -12.30
N GLU A 40 -8.56 11.71 -13.60
CA GLU A 40 -9.39 11.17 -14.68
C GLU A 40 -8.60 10.19 -15.56
N GLU A 41 -7.27 10.13 -15.41
CA GLU A 41 -6.39 9.23 -16.16
C GLU A 41 -6.25 7.86 -15.47
N TYR A 42 -6.34 6.79 -16.25
CA TYR A 42 -6.26 5.41 -15.81
C TYR A 42 -5.79 4.49 -16.94
N ASP A 43 -5.65 3.19 -16.65
CA ASP A 43 -5.16 2.20 -17.60
C ASP A 43 -6.25 1.73 -18.59
N GLU A 44 -6.60 2.59 -19.54
CA GLU A 44 -7.62 2.33 -20.56
C GLU A 44 -7.32 1.07 -21.40
N LYS A 45 -6.04 0.86 -21.77
CA LYS A 45 -5.61 -0.32 -22.55
C LYS A 45 -5.95 -1.61 -21.81
N CYS A 46 -5.63 -1.69 -20.51
CA CYS A 46 -5.93 -2.86 -19.70
C CYS A 46 -7.43 -3.03 -19.46
N ASP A 47 -8.18 -1.93 -19.30
CA ASP A 47 -9.63 -1.95 -19.11
C ASP A 47 -10.36 -2.50 -20.33
N GLN A 48 -9.97 -2.08 -21.54
CA GLN A 48 -10.54 -2.63 -22.76
C GLN A 48 -10.25 -4.13 -22.93
N LEU A 49 -9.01 -4.56 -22.66
CA LEU A 49 -8.63 -5.97 -22.72
C LEU A 49 -9.39 -6.81 -21.69
N THR A 50 -9.49 -6.31 -20.46
CA THR A 50 -10.19 -6.97 -19.36
C THR A 50 -11.68 -7.10 -19.64
N GLN A 51 -12.31 -6.05 -20.18
CA GLN A 51 -13.70 -6.08 -20.59
C GLN A 51 -13.95 -7.18 -21.63
N ASN A 52 -13.09 -7.29 -22.65
CA ASN A 52 -13.18 -8.32 -23.68
C ASN A 52 -13.05 -9.73 -23.08
N TRP A 53 -12.10 -9.94 -22.17
CA TRP A 53 -11.90 -11.25 -21.50
C TRP A 53 -13.03 -11.60 -20.53
N ILE A 54 -13.69 -10.61 -19.91
CA ILE A 54 -14.89 -10.86 -19.10
C ILE A 54 -16.05 -11.29 -20.00
N GLN A 55 -16.24 -10.62 -21.14
CA GLN A 55 -17.32 -10.93 -22.09
C GLN A 55 -17.13 -12.30 -22.77
N SER A 56 -15.90 -12.68 -23.12
CA SER A 56 -15.59 -13.99 -23.71
C SER A 56 -15.58 -15.14 -22.70
N GLY A 57 -15.53 -14.84 -21.40
CA GLY A 57 -15.40 -15.83 -20.32
C GLY A 57 -13.96 -16.25 -20.01
N ASP A 58 -12.96 -15.70 -20.71
CA ASP A 58 -11.55 -16.05 -20.55
C ASP A 58 -10.92 -15.51 -19.27
N PHE A 59 -11.47 -14.44 -18.70
CA PHE A 59 -10.89 -13.74 -17.55
C PHE A 59 -10.60 -14.68 -16.37
N LYS A 60 -11.50 -15.63 -16.09
CA LYS A 60 -11.31 -16.61 -15.01
C LYS A 60 -10.12 -17.53 -15.26
N ASN A 61 -9.91 -17.96 -16.49
CA ASN A 61 -8.80 -18.84 -16.87
C ASN A 61 -7.46 -18.07 -16.86
N ILE A 62 -7.48 -16.82 -17.34
CA ILE A 62 -6.35 -15.89 -17.24
C ILE A 62 -5.92 -15.73 -15.77
N MET A 63 -6.86 -15.41 -14.88
CA MET A 63 -6.57 -15.23 -13.46
C MET A 63 -6.02 -16.49 -12.79
N LYS A 64 -6.49 -17.68 -13.18
CA LYS A 64 -5.94 -18.97 -12.69
C LYS A 64 -4.52 -19.22 -13.19
N SER A 65 -4.21 -18.85 -14.43
CA SER A 65 -2.88 -19.07 -15.04
C SER A 65 -1.75 -18.38 -14.26
N LEU A 66 -2.05 -17.26 -13.61
CA LEU A 66 -1.10 -16.49 -12.80
C LEU A 66 -0.67 -17.21 -11.52
N HIS A 67 -1.43 -18.23 -11.08
CA HIS A 67 -1.11 -19.08 -9.92
C HIS A 67 -0.48 -20.42 -10.33
N GLY A 68 -0.04 -20.56 -11.58
CA GLY A 68 0.57 -21.80 -12.09
C GLY A 68 -0.42 -22.88 -12.51
N PHE A 69 -1.73 -22.56 -12.57
CA PHE A 69 -2.78 -23.49 -12.99
C PHE A 69 -3.44 -23.02 -14.29
N SER A 70 -3.16 -23.69 -15.42
CA SER A 70 -4.04 -23.59 -16.60
C SER A 70 -3.98 -24.88 -17.41
N ASN A 71 -5.13 -25.55 -17.53
CA ASN A 71 -5.33 -26.65 -18.49
C ASN A 71 -6.00 -26.17 -19.78
N SER A 72 -6.26 -24.86 -19.90
CA SER A 72 -6.92 -24.22 -21.05
C SER A 72 -5.93 -23.37 -21.85
N GLU A 73 -6.12 -23.34 -23.15
CA GLU A 73 -5.44 -22.39 -24.04
C GLU A 73 -5.81 -20.96 -23.64
N LEU A 74 -4.81 -20.09 -23.55
CA LEU A 74 -5.00 -18.69 -23.14
C LEU A 74 -5.18 -17.79 -24.38
N PRO A 75 -5.98 -16.71 -24.30
CA PRO A 75 -6.16 -15.81 -25.43
C PRO A 75 -4.85 -15.21 -25.95
N LYS A 76 -4.68 -15.15 -27.27
CA LYS A 76 -3.46 -14.60 -27.90
C LYS A 76 -3.17 -13.16 -27.47
N ASN A 77 -4.20 -12.32 -27.34
CA ASN A 77 -4.05 -10.94 -26.87
C ASN A 77 -3.59 -10.84 -25.41
N TYR A 78 -3.94 -11.81 -24.55
CA TYR A 78 -3.40 -11.89 -23.19
C TYR A 78 -1.93 -12.31 -23.19
N ILE A 79 -1.57 -13.31 -24.00
CA ILE A 79 -0.18 -13.76 -24.13
C ILE A 79 0.70 -12.59 -24.59
N GLN A 80 0.27 -11.87 -25.64
CA GLN A 80 0.97 -10.69 -26.13
C GLN A 80 1.10 -9.61 -25.04
N PHE A 81 0.01 -9.22 -24.37
CA PHE A 81 0.03 -8.21 -23.31
C PHE A 81 0.97 -8.59 -22.16
N ARG A 82 0.94 -9.86 -21.73
CA ARG A 82 1.84 -10.38 -20.70
C ARG A 82 3.29 -10.33 -21.16
N ASP A 83 3.58 -10.77 -22.37
CA ASP A 83 4.95 -10.88 -22.88
C ASP A 83 5.56 -9.49 -23.14
N GLU A 84 4.77 -8.51 -23.58
CA GLU A 84 5.15 -7.09 -23.62
C GLU A 84 5.60 -6.58 -22.23
N LEU A 85 4.84 -6.89 -21.19
CA LEU A 85 5.14 -6.46 -19.82
C LEU A 85 6.30 -7.23 -19.17
N LYS A 86 6.65 -8.41 -19.66
CA LYS A 86 7.79 -9.20 -19.16
C LYS A 86 9.14 -8.61 -19.55
N ILE A 87 9.17 -7.77 -20.58
CA ILE A 87 10.39 -7.07 -21.00
C ILE A 87 10.78 -6.11 -19.88
N ILE A 88 11.93 -6.37 -19.26
CA ILE A 88 12.47 -5.51 -18.19
C ILE A 88 13.01 -4.23 -18.85
N PRO A 89 12.51 -3.03 -18.51
CA PRO A 89 13.01 -1.79 -19.08
C PRO A 89 14.45 -1.48 -18.66
N ASP A 90 15.19 -0.76 -19.52
CA ASP A 90 16.61 -0.42 -19.30
C ASP A 90 16.87 0.41 -18.03
N TRP A 91 15.88 1.18 -17.58
CA TRP A 91 16.00 1.98 -16.35
C TRP A 91 15.98 1.12 -15.07
N VAL A 92 15.60 -0.16 -15.16
CA VAL A 92 15.46 -1.04 -14.00
C VAL A 92 16.81 -1.54 -13.51
N ASP A 93 17.32 -0.90 -12.47
CA ASP A 93 18.43 -1.41 -11.65
C ASP A 93 18.00 -2.57 -10.72
N THR A 94 18.53 -3.77 -11.02
CA THR A 94 18.22 -4.99 -10.26
C THR A 94 18.89 -5.06 -8.88
N ASP A 95 20.00 -4.35 -8.67
CA ASP A 95 20.66 -4.27 -7.36
C ASP A 95 19.86 -3.37 -6.41
N LEU A 96 19.29 -2.27 -6.92
CA LEU A 96 18.36 -1.45 -6.15
C LEU A 96 17.07 -2.21 -5.82
N ILE A 97 16.49 -2.98 -6.76
CA ILE A 97 15.36 -3.88 -6.47
C ILE A 97 15.69 -4.83 -5.33
N LYS A 98 16.88 -5.43 -5.36
CA LYS A 98 17.34 -6.37 -4.33
C LYS A 98 17.48 -5.69 -2.98
N LEU A 99 18.06 -4.48 -2.92
CA LEU A 99 18.21 -3.72 -1.68
C LEU A 99 16.86 -3.32 -1.07
N GLY A 100 15.94 -2.80 -1.89
CA GLY A 100 14.58 -2.48 -1.43
C GLY A 100 13.85 -3.71 -0.91
N SER A 101 13.95 -4.83 -1.63
CA SER A 101 13.36 -6.12 -1.22
C SER A 101 13.95 -6.61 0.10
N GLN A 102 15.27 -6.52 0.29
CA GLN A 102 15.92 -6.92 1.54
C GLN A 102 15.51 -6.05 2.73
N LEU A 103 15.33 -4.74 2.53
CA LEU A 103 14.80 -3.85 3.57
C LEU A 103 13.37 -4.26 3.96
N SER A 104 12.50 -4.45 2.96
CA SER A 104 11.13 -4.95 3.15
C SER A 104 11.08 -6.26 3.93
N GLU A 105 11.94 -7.21 3.59
CA GLU A 105 12.06 -8.50 4.29
C GLU A 105 12.56 -8.33 5.73
N ARG A 106 13.68 -7.63 5.94
CA ARG A 106 14.32 -7.53 7.26
C ARG A 106 13.54 -6.66 8.25
N SER A 107 12.67 -5.77 7.78
CA SER A 107 11.77 -5.01 8.64
C SER A 107 10.76 -5.89 9.38
N GLY A 108 10.39 -7.04 8.79
CA GLY A 108 9.52 -8.04 9.40
C GLY A 108 8.26 -7.44 10.03
N LEU A 109 8.03 -7.76 11.31
CA LEU A 109 6.89 -7.27 12.08
C LEU A 109 6.84 -5.73 12.17
N ASN A 110 7.98 -5.02 12.24
CA ASN A 110 7.98 -3.56 12.25
C ASN A 110 7.26 -3.02 11.01
N GLY A 111 7.67 -3.50 9.84
CA GLY A 111 7.07 -3.11 8.58
C GLY A 111 5.58 -3.41 8.52
N LEU A 112 5.16 -4.59 8.98
CA LEU A 112 3.74 -4.96 8.98
C LEU A 112 2.90 -4.11 9.94
N LEU A 113 3.44 -3.76 11.10
CA LEU A 113 2.76 -2.86 12.04
C LEU A 113 2.64 -1.44 11.47
N ILE A 114 3.66 -0.94 10.78
CA ILE A 114 3.62 0.37 10.10
C ILE A 114 2.58 0.35 8.97
N LEU A 115 2.66 -0.63 8.07
CA LEU A 115 1.76 -0.70 6.92
C LEU A 115 0.29 -0.82 7.35
N ARG A 116 0.00 -1.63 8.36
CA ARG A 116 -1.38 -1.79 8.90
C ARG A 116 -1.85 -0.55 9.66
N ASN A 117 -1.08 -0.12 10.66
CA ASN A 117 -1.58 0.80 11.70
C ASN A 117 -1.25 2.27 11.43
N PHE A 118 -0.39 2.55 10.45
CA PHE A 118 -0.04 3.91 10.05
C PHE A 118 -0.43 4.18 8.61
N ALA A 119 0.07 3.38 7.65
CA ALA A 119 -0.16 3.64 6.24
C ALA A 119 -1.62 3.36 5.83
N LEU A 120 -2.13 2.14 6.08
CA LEU A 120 -3.51 1.76 5.73
C LEU A 120 -4.54 2.52 6.59
N LEU A 121 -4.40 2.46 7.92
CA LEU A 121 -5.32 3.14 8.82
C LEU A 121 -5.31 4.66 8.63
N GLY A 122 -4.14 5.29 8.52
CA GLY A 122 -4.02 6.72 8.26
C GLY A 122 -4.55 7.11 6.88
N GLY A 123 -4.35 6.25 5.87
CA GLY A 123 -4.85 6.47 4.51
C GLY A 123 -6.38 6.56 4.41
N TYR A 124 -7.12 5.96 5.33
CA TYR A 124 -8.58 6.14 5.41
C TYR A 124 -9.00 7.58 5.68
N THR A 125 -8.08 8.48 6.07
CA THR A 125 -8.39 9.90 6.20
C THR A 125 -8.76 10.57 4.87
N PHE A 126 -8.42 9.95 3.74
CA PHE A 126 -8.73 10.45 2.40
C PHE A 126 -9.89 9.63 1.82
N ALA A 127 -11.10 10.19 1.82
CA ALA A 127 -12.29 9.42 1.48
C ALA A 127 -12.24 8.85 0.05
N ASN A 128 -11.66 9.56 -0.91
CA ASN A 128 -11.52 9.10 -2.29
C ASN A 128 -10.85 7.71 -2.40
N LEU A 129 -9.81 7.43 -1.59
CA LEU A 129 -9.15 6.11 -1.57
C LEU A 129 -10.04 5.00 -1.02
N THR A 130 -11.01 5.33 -0.17
CA THR A 130 -11.91 4.37 0.45
C THR A 130 -13.11 4.01 -0.43
N LYS A 131 -13.54 4.92 -1.33
CA LYS A 131 -14.73 4.71 -2.16
C LYS A 131 -14.65 3.47 -3.05
N PRO A 132 -13.55 3.23 -3.80
CA PRO A 132 -13.44 1.99 -4.58
C PRO A 132 -13.43 0.73 -3.70
N LEU A 133 -12.89 0.80 -2.48
CA LEU A 133 -12.90 -0.34 -1.56
C LEU A 133 -14.33 -0.71 -1.18
N VAL A 134 -15.12 0.26 -0.70
CA VAL A 134 -16.52 0.01 -0.33
C VAL A 134 -17.34 -0.43 -1.55
N ALA A 135 -17.18 0.23 -2.70
CA ALA A 135 -17.88 -0.11 -3.93
C ALA A 135 -17.63 -1.55 -4.41
N THR A 136 -16.42 -2.09 -4.14
CA THR A 136 -16.00 -3.45 -4.50
C THR A 136 -16.34 -4.53 -3.46
N GLY A 137 -17.13 -4.17 -2.45
CA GLY A 137 -17.62 -5.09 -1.43
C GLY A 137 -16.59 -5.41 -0.34
N SER A 138 -15.68 -4.46 -0.06
CA SER A 138 -14.60 -4.66 0.91
C SER A 138 -15.07 -4.80 2.35
N LEU A 139 -16.20 -4.17 2.71
CA LEU A 139 -16.74 -4.23 4.07
C LEU A 139 -17.37 -5.60 4.33
N GLU A 140 -18.08 -6.13 3.34
CA GLU A 140 -18.78 -7.42 3.38
C GLU A 140 -17.82 -8.60 3.47
N LYS A 141 -16.64 -8.50 2.83
CA LYS A 141 -15.57 -9.51 2.90
C LYS A 141 -14.79 -9.51 4.22
N GLY A 142 -14.94 -8.45 5.04
CA GLY A 142 -14.24 -8.28 6.31
C GLY A 142 -12.77 -7.81 6.18
N ALA A 143 -12.25 -7.25 7.27
CA ALA A 143 -10.88 -6.72 7.33
C ALA A 143 -9.81 -7.81 7.12
N ILE A 144 -10.01 -9.02 7.66
CA ILE A 144 -9.02 -10.10 7.60
C ILE A 144 -8.71 -10.55 6.17
N HIS A 145 -9.74 -10.65 5.30
CA HIS A 145 -9.55 -11.03 3.91
C HIS A 145 -8.75 -9.97 3.14
N ARG A 146 -8.93 -8.69 3.47
CA ARG A 146 -8.15 -7.58 2.89
C ARG A 146 -6.72 -7.58 3.38
N LEU A 147 -6.51 -7.73 4.68
CA LEU A 147 -5.18 -7.82 5.27
C LEU A 147 -4.39 -8.99 4.70
N TYR A 148 -5.02 -10.15 4.53
CA TYR A 148 -4.40 -11.30 3.87
C TYR A 148 -3.99 -10.99 2.43
N ASN A 149 -4.90 -10.45 1.61
CA ASN A 149 -4.61 -10.16 0.20
C ASN A 149 -3.48 -9.13 0.05
N THR A 150 -3.52 -8.04 0.82
CA THR A 150 -2.48 -7.01 0.79
C THR A 150 -1.14 -7.53 1.32
N LEU A 151 -1.15 -8.33 2.39
CA LEU A 151 0.07 -8.95 2.92
C LEU A 151 0.65 -9.97 1.93
N LYS A 152 -0.21 -10.77 1.27
CA LYS A 152 0.22 -11.71 0.22
C LYS A 152 0.90 -10.94 -0.91
N PHE A 153 0.26 -9.91 -1.43
CA PHE A 153 0.84 -9.05 -2.47
C PHE A 153 2.18 -8.45 -2.03
N TRP A 154 2.23 -7.82 -0.84
CA TRP A 154 3.45 -7.26 -0.26
C TRP A 154 4.57 -8.30 -0.21
N VAL A 155 4.28 -9.49 0.31
CA VAL A 155 5.25 -10.59 0.39
C VAL A 155 5.74 -10.97 -1.00
N GLU A 156 4.85 -11.21 -1.95
CA GLU A 156 5.20 -11.68 -3.30
C GLU A 156 6.06 -10.68 -4.06
N VAL A 157 5.78 -9.38 -3.94
CA VAL A 157 6.52 -8.34 -4.70
C VAL A 157 7.83 -7.91 -4.03
N THR A 158 8.02 -8.19 -2.74
CA THR A 158 9.20 -7.73 -1.98
C THR A 158 10.20 -8.84 -1.62
N ARG A 159 10.08 -10.05 -2.16
CA ARG A 159 11.11 -11.10 -1.98
C ARG A 159 12.38 -10.75 -2.75
N SER A 160 13.53 -10.85 -2.08
CA SER A 160 14.84 -10.47 -2.67
C SER A 160 15.51 -11.59 -3.47
N ASN A 161 14.93 -12.78 -3.55
CA ASN A 161 15.54 -13.89 -4.26
C ASN A 161 15.28 -13.73 -5.77
N THR A 162 16.26 -13.98 -6.63
CA THR A 162 16.09 -13.83 -8.08
C THR A 162 15.05 -14.79 -8.64
N SER A 163 14.88 -15.97 -8.01
CA SER A 163 13.84 -16.93 -8.36
C SER A 163 12.40 -16.44 -8.10
N THR A 164 12.22 -15.26 -7.47
CA THR A 164 10.90 -14.67 -7.22
C THR A 164 10.55 -13.54 -8.20
N ASN A 165 11.33 -13.34 -9.27
CA ASN A 165 11.00 -12.35 -10.28
C ASN A 165 9.66 -12.65 -10.98
N ASP A 166 9.42 -13.90 -11.36
CA ASP A 166 8.13 -14.32 -11.93
C ASP A 166 7.00 -14.17 -10.90
N LEU A 167 7.27 -14.43 -9.62
CA LEU A 167 6.29 -14.25 -8.54
C LEU A 167 5.88 -12.78 -8.41
N ARG A 168 6.85 -11.85 -8.38
CA ARG A 168 6.60 -10.41 -8.37
C ARG A 168 5.81 -9.98 -9.60
N PHE A 169 6.25 -10.41 -10.78
CA PHE A 169 5.59 -10.08 -12.05
C PHE A 169 4.13 -10.55 -12.07
N ASN A 170 3.88 -11.81 -11.73
CA ASN A 170 2.54 -12.39 -11.71
C ASN A 170 1.65 -11.70 -10.68
N ALA A 171 2.17 -11.35 -9.50
CA ALA A 171 1.43 -10.62 -8.48
C ALA A 171 1.06 -9.20 -8.96
N CYS A 172 1.97 -8.49 -9.64
CA CYS A 172 1.68 -7.18 -10.22
C CYS A 172 0.65 -7.28 -11.34
N LEU A 173 0.83 -8.22 -12.28
CA LEU A 173 -0.11 -8.42 -13.39
C LEU A 173 -1.50 -8.81 -12.86
N GLN A 174 -1.57 -9.70 -11.87
CA GLN A 174 -2.83 -10.06 -11.22
C GLN A 174 -3.52 -8.84 -10.62
N THR A 175 -2.80 -8.01 -9.86
CA THR A 175 -3.35 -6.80 -9.25
C THR A 175 -3.81 -5.78 -10.30
N ARG A 176 -3.04 -5.60 -11.38
CA ARG A 176 -3.42 -4.73 -12.51
C ARG A 176 -4.74 -5.16 -13.15
N LEU A 177 -4.90 -6.46 -13.40
CA LEU A 177 -6.16 -7.03 -13.90
C LEU A 177 -7.32 -6.89 -12.90
N ILE A 178 -7.06 -7.04 -11.60
CA ILE A 178 -8.07 -6.82 -10.55
C ILE A 178 -8.51 -5.36 -10.50
N HIS A 179 -7.58 -4.41 -10.58
CA HIS A 179 -7.90 -2.98 -10.62
C HIS A 179 -8.78 -2.65 -11.83
N SER A 180 -8.42 -3.21 -12.98
CA SER A 180 -9.17 -3.08 -14.23
C SER A 180 -10.59 -3.64 -14.13
N ALA A 181 -10.74 -4.88 -13.66
CA ALA A 181 -12.04 -5.49 -13.42
C ALA A 181 -12.86 -4.73 -12.36
N SER A 182 -12.19 -4.14 -11.36
CA SER A 182 -12.84 -3.34 -10.33
C SER A 182 -13.40 -2.04 -10.89
N ARG A 183 -12.66 -1.32 -11.75
CA ARG A 183 -13.14 -0.13 -12.45
C ARG A 183 -14.40 -0.43 -13.27
N LEU A 184 -14.33 -1.44 -14.14
CA LEU A 184 -15.46 -1.87 -14.97
C LEU A 184 -16.69 -2.27 -14.14
N MET A 185 -16.46 -2.95 -13.01
CA MET A 185 -17.55 -3.32 -12.10
C MET A 185 -18.16 -2.10 -11.42
N ILE A 186 -17.35 -1.14 -10.96
CA ILE A 186 -17.82 0.09 -10.30
C ILE A 186 -18.63 0.91 -11.29
N GLU A 187 -18.11 1.13 -12.50
CA GLU A 187 -18.81 1.82 -13.58
C GLU A 187 -20.20 1.22 -13.85
N LYS A 188 -20.27 -0.11 -13.94
CA LYS A 188 -21.53 -0.83 -14.17
C LYS A 188 -22.50 -0.76 -12.98
N LYS A 189 -22.00 -0.89 -11.75
CA LYS A 189 -22.84 -0.97 -10.53
C LYS A 189 -23.27 0.41 -10.02
N PHE A 190 -22.47 1.43 -10.29
CA PHE A 190 -22.66 2.81 -9.82
C PHE A 190 -22.58 3.79 -11.00
N PRO A 191 -23.60 3.81 -11.89
CA PRO A 191 -23.60 4.68 -13.08
C PRO A 191 -23.58 6.17 -12.75
N ASN A 192 -23.92 6.55 -11.52
CA ASN A 192 -23.88 7.92 -11.01
C ASN A 192 -22.64 8.18 -10.14
N TRP A 193 -21.52 7.52 -10.44
CA TRP A 193 -20.25 7.80 -9.76
C TRP A 193 -19.85 9.26 -10.01
N ASP A 194 -19.71 10.04 -8.95
CA ASP A 194 -19.35 11.45 -9.02
C ASP A 194 -17.85 11.59 -9.32
N ILE A 195 -17.50 11.65 -10.61
CA ILE A 195 -16.10 11.76 -11.08
C ILE A 195 -15.50 13.11 -10.69
N GLU A 196 -16.26 14.20 -10.77
CA GLU A 196 -15.73 15.55 -10.44
C GLU A 196 -15.26 15.66 -8.99
N LYS A 197 -15.91 14.90 -8.11
CA LYS A 197 -15.62 14.84 -6.68
C LYS A 197 -14.63 13.73 -6.31
N ASN A 198 -14.79 12.54 -6.89
CA ASN A 198 -14.05 11.35 -6.48
C ASN A 198 -12.83 11.03 -7.36
N GLY A 199 -12.74 11.59 -8.57
CA GLY A 199 -11.92 11.06 -9.65
C GLY A 199 -12.50 9.77 -10.23
N VAL A 200 -11.95 9.27 -11.33
CA VAL A 200 -12.30 7.91 -11.79
C VAL A 200 -11.75 6.88 -10.78
N PRO A 201 -12.46 5.77 -10.51
CA PRO A 201 -11.99 4.81 -9.52
C PRO A 201 -10.59 4.28 -9.87
N ILE A 202 -9.67 4.23 -8.90
CA ILE A 202 -8.32 3.65 -9.11
C ILE A 202 -7.60 4.36 -10.29
N ASN A 203 -7.68 5.69 -10.34
CA ASN A 203 -6.94 6.54 -11.27
C ASN A 203 -5.43 6.54 -10.96
N HIS A 204 -4.61 7.04 -11.89
CA HIS A 204 -3.16 7.10 -11.72
C HIS A 204 -2.75 7.92 -10.50
N ALA A 205 -3.43 9.03 -10.20
CA ALA A 205 -3.08 9.85 -9.04
C ALA A 205 -3.25 9.10 -7.70
N ASP A 206 -4.34 8.35 -7.55
CA ASP A 206 -4.61 7.52 -6.39
C ASP A 206 -3.66 6.31 -6.29
N MET A 207 -3.26 5.75 -7.44
CA MET A 207 -2.25 4.68 -7.49
C MET A 207 -0.88 5.19 -7.02
N ILE A 208 -0.48 6.41 -7.41
CA ILE A 208 0.75 7.05 -6.93
C ILE A 208 0.63 7.44 -5.46
N ALA A 209 -0.52 7.93 -5.00
CA ALA A 209 -0.75 8.16 -3.57
C ALA A 209 -0.62 6.86 -2.76
N THR A 210 -1.12 5.74 -3.28
CA THR A 210 -0.94 4.42 -2.67
C THR A 210 0.52 3.97 -2.67
N HIS A 211 1.32 4.33 -3.68
CA HIS A 211 2.78 4.14 -3.66
C HIS A 211 3.45 4.85 -2.47
N MET A 212 2.92 5.99 -2.01
CA MET A 212 3.43 6.71 -0.82
C MET A 212 3.24 5.90 0.48
N ALA A 213 2.21 5.04 0.54
CA ALA A 213 1.99 4.15 1.68
C ALA A 213 3.17 3.17 1.87
N PHE A 214 3.76 2.72 0.76
CA PHE A 214 4.84 1.72 0.75
C PHE A 214 6.26 2.33 0.70
N THR A 215 6.36 3.63 0.42
CA THR A 215 7.62 4.37 0.41
C THR A 215 7.68 5.34 1.58
N VAL A 216 7.03 6.51 1.49
CA VAL A 216 7.08 7.59 2.49
C VAL A 216 6.60 7.12 3.86
N TYR A 217 5.35 6.64 3.98
CA TYR A 217 4.79 6.21 5.27
C TYR A 217 5.60 5.05 5.87
N TYR A 218 6.01 4.11 5.02
CA TYR A 218 6.79 2.94 5.41
C TYR A 218 8.17 3.33 5.97
N LEU A 219 8.97 4.09 5.21
CA LEU A 219 10.31 4.51 5.59
C LEU A 219 10.29 5.49 6.78
N TYR A 220 9.35 6.44 6.80
CA TYR A 220 9.14 7.31 7.96
C TYR A 220 8.78 6.49 9.20
N GLY A 221 7.83 5.55 9.09
CA GLY A 221 7.45 4.70 10.22
C GLY A 221 8.62 3.85 10.74
N LEU A 222 9.48 3.34 9.86
CA LEU A 222 10.70 2.64 10.27
C LEU A 222 11.65 3.57 11.04
N ASN A 223 11.83 4.80 10.54
CA ASN A 223 12.63 5.81 11.22
C ASN A 223 12.06 6.15 12.61
N GLN A 224 10.75 6.38 12.73
CA GLN A 224 10.08 6.62 14.02
C GLN A 224 10.19 5.43 14.98
N LEU A 225 10.28 4.20 14.48
CA LEU A 225 10.52 3.01 15.31
C LEU A 225 12.02 2.74 15.56
N ASN A 226 12.92 3.68 15.27
CA ASN A 226 14.38 3.54 15.38
C ASN A 226 14.93 2.32 14.63
N PHE A 227 14.30 1.94 13.52
CA PHE A 227 14.78 0.88 12.66
C PHE A 227 15.79 1.45 11.66
N GLU A 228 17.07 1.06 11.80
CA GLU A 228 18.14 1.59 10.96
C GLU A 228 18.08 1.06 9.52
N PHE A 229 18.21 1.97 8.56
CA PHE A 229 18.42 1.69 7.13
C PHE A 229 19.32 2.75 6.52
N SER A 230 20.07 2.36 5.49
CA SER A 230 20.97 3.27 4.76
C SER A 230 20.24 4.02 3.65
N GLU A 231 20.82 5.14 3.20
CA GLU A 231 20.33 5.90 2.03
C GLU A 231 20.19 5.03 0.78
N ARG A 232 21.11 4.07 0.59
CA ARG A 232 21.04 3.13 -0.55
C ARG A 232 19.89 2.13 -0.42
N GLU A 233 19.53 1.71 0.79
CA GLU A 233 18.34 0.87 1.02
C GLU A 233 17.04 1.66 0.79
N GLU A 234 17.01 2.94 1.18
CA GLU A 234 15.90 3.83 0.85
C GLU A 234 15.75 4.03 -0.66
N ALA A 235 16.84 4.33 -1.38
CA ALA A 235 16.85 4.41 -2.83
C ALA A 235 16.36 3.08 -3.45
N GLY A 236 16.76 1.94 -2.87
CA GLY A 236 16.28 0.63 -3.25
C GLY A 236 14.77 0.45 -3.06
N VAL A 237 14.19 0.96 -1.96
CA VAL A 237 12.74 0.93 -1.72
C VAL A 237 11.99 1.79 -2.75
N PHE A 238 12.44 3.01 -3.01
CA PHE A 238 11.84 3.86 -4.03
C PHE A 238 11.93 3.22 -5.42
N HIS A 239 13.09 2.65 -5.78
CA HIS A 239 13.28 2.01 -7.07
C HIS A 239 12.45 0.72 -7.23
N LEU A 240 12.36 -0.10 -6.18
CA LEU A 240 11.50 -1.27 -6.15
C LEU A 240 10.03 -0.89 -6.37
N TRP A 241 9.53 0.11 -5.62
CA TRP A 241 8.15 0.54 -5.74
C TRP A 241 7.89 1.31 -7.03
N LYS A 242 8.90 1.97 -7.60
CA LYS A 242 8.81 2.55 -8.94
C LYS A 242 8.56 1.47 -9.98
N TYR A 243 9.31 0.37 -9.92
CA TYR A 243 9.10 -0.79 -10.80
C TYR A 243 7.76 -1.48 -10.59
N ILE A 244 7.34 -1.69 -9.35
CA ILE A 244 6.02 -2.26 -9.06
C ILE A 244 4.90 -1.36 -9.61
N THR A 245 4.95 -0.05 -9.33
CA THR A 245 3.92 0.90 -9.79
C THR A 245 3.86 0.99 -11.32
N TYR A 246 5.02 0.90 -12.00
CA TYR A 246 5.09 0.78 -13.45
C TYR A 246 4.41 -0.50 -13.96
N LEU A 247 4.71 -1.66 -13.36
CA LEU A 247 4.07 -2.93 -13.72
C LEU A 247 2.55 -2.91 -13.48
N LEU A 248 2.08 -2.16 -12.48
CA LEU A 248 0.66 -1.94 -12.20
C LEU A 248 -0.04 -1.04 -13.23
N GLY A 249 0.70 -0.43 -14.17
CA GLY A 249 0.15 0.31 -15.30
C GLY A 249 0.19 1.84 -15.18
N VAL A 250 0.92 2.39 -14.20
CA VAL A 250 1.12 3.84 -14.13
C VAL A 250 2.24 4.27 -15.09
N PRO A 251 2.06 5.34 -15.89
CA PRO A 251 3.10 5.91 -16.73
C PRO A 251 4.38 6.25 -15.96
N LEU A 252 5.55 5.93 -16.52
CA LEU A 252 6.85 5.97 -15.84
C LEU A 252 7.20 7.38 -15.31
N GLU A 253 6.88 8.39 -16.10
CA GLU A 253 7.14 9.81 -15.86
C GLU A 253 6.37 10.37 -14.67
N LEU A 254 5.28 9.72 -14.26
CA LEU A 254 4.49 10.14 -13.10
C LEU A 254 5.01 9.54 -11.79
N ILE A 255 5.85 8.51 -11.84
CA ILE A 255 6.23 7.74 -10.66
C ILE A 255 7.46 8.38 -9.98
N PRO A 256 7.35 8.79 -8.71
CA PRO A 256 8.45 9.45 -8.02
C PRO A 256 9.71 8.59 -7.88
N ASN A 257 10.87 9.21 -8.07
CA ASN A 257 12.18 8.54 -7.95
C ASN A 257 12.71 8.53 -6.52
N ASN A 258 12.27 9.46 -5.70
CA ASN A 258 12.84 9.71 -4.38
C ASN A 258 11.82 10.41 -3.48
N ARG A 259 12.22 10.59 -2.21
CA ARG A 259 11.41 11.21 -1.17
C ARG A 259 10.93 12.62 -1.51
N LYS A 260 11.77 13.46 -2.14
CA LYS A 260 11.40 14.84 -2.47
C LYS A 260 10.29 14.87 -3.52
N GLU A 261 10.44 14.13 -4.61
CA GLU A 261 9.42 14.01 -5.66
C GLU A 261 8.12 13.40 -5.12
N ALA A 262 8.24 12.39 -4.26
CA ALA A 262 7.11 11.73 -3.61
C ALA A 262 6.29 12.70 -2.76
N LEU A 263 6.96 13.54 -1.94
CA LEU A 263 6.28 14.54 -1.12
C LEU A 263 5.70 15.69 -1.94
N SER A 264 6.35 16.09 -3.05
CA SER A 264 5.78 17.04 -4.00
C SER A 264 4.46 16.51 -4.60
N PHE A 265 4.47 15.27 -5.09
CA PHE A 265 3.26 14.63 -5.61
C PHE A 265 2.18 14.49 -4.53
N PHE A 266 2.56 14.05 -3.33
CA PHE A 266 1.60 13.86 -2.24
C PHE A 266 0.97 15.20 -1.81
N TYR A 267 1.73 16.30 -1.81
CA TYR A 267 1.20 17.63 -1.56
C TYR A 267 0.18 18.05 -2.60
N PHE A 268 0.50 17.86 -3.89
CA PHE A 268 -0.47 18.08 -4.97
C PHE A 268 -1.72 17.22 -4.77
N TRP A 269 -1.56 15.91 -4.59
CA TRP A 269 -2.65 14.96 -4.51
C TRP A 269 -3.59 15.27 -3.34
N THR A 270 -3.03 15.52 -2.15
CA THR A 270 -3.81 15.80 -0.92
C THR A 270 -4.67 17.05 -1.04
N LYS A 271 -4.31 18.04 -1.87
CA LYS A 271 -5.16 19.23 -2.07
C LYS A 271 -6.55 18.90 -2.59
N TYR A 272 -6.72 17.82 -3.32
CA TYR A 272 -7.99 17.48 -3.96
C TYR A 272 -8.76 16.36 -3.25
N GLN A 273 -8.27 15.93 -2.08
CA GLN A 273 -8.87 14.83 -1.33
C GLN A 273 -9.95 15.30 -0.37
N LEU A 274 -11.01 14.52 -0.26
CA LEU A 274 -12.07 14.76 0.71
C LEU A 274 -11.65 14.27 2.11
N ALA A 275 -12.18 14.96 3.11
CA ALA A 275 -12.14 14.51 4.51
C ALA A 275 -12.85 13.16 4.67
N PRO A 276 -12.51 12.35 5.69
CA PRO A 276 -13.11 11.03 5.85
C PRO A 276 -14.62 11.15 6.08
N ASP A 277 -15.37 10.23 5.49
CA ASP A 277 -16.82 10.13 5.61
C ASP A 277 -17.24 8.81 6.28
N GLU A 278 -18.53 8.49 6.25
CA GLU A 278 -19.08 7.31 6.92
C GLU A 278 -18.42 6.00 6.44
N ASP A 279 -18.06 5.91 5.15
CA ASP A 279 -17.39 4.74 4.59
C ASP A 279 -15.99 4.56 5.17
N ALA A 280 -15.23 5.66 5.26
CA ALA A 280 -13.92 5.67 5.89
C ALA A 280 -13.99 5.29 7.38
N LEU A 281 -15.02 5.75 8.10
CA LEU A 281 -15.24 5.41 9.50
C LEU A 281 -15.58 3.92 9.70
N LYS A 282 -16.44 3.35 8.83
CA LYS A 282 -16.73 1.89 8.84
C LYS A 282 -15.48 1.05 8.59
N LEU A 283 -14.64 1.46 7.63
CA LEU A 283 -13.38 0.77 7.35
C LEU A 283 -12.39 0.89 8.52
N THR A 284 -12.37 2.05 9.18
CA THR A 284 -11.56 2.29 10.38
C THR A 284 -11.98 1.39 11.52
N ASP A 285 -13.27 1.37 11.86
CA ASP A 285 -13.82 0.52 12.91
C ASP A 285 -13.55 -0.97 12.63
N SER A 286 -13.83 -1.41 11.39
CA SER A 286 -13.55 -2.78 10.95
C SER A 286 -12.08 -3.17 11.10
N LEU A 287 -11.13 -2.27 10.81
CA LEU A 287 -9.70 -2.53 10.94
C LEU A 287 -9.22 -2.49 12.41
N LEU A 288 -9.80 -1.62 13.24
CA LEU A 288 -9.45 -1.50 14.66
C LEU A 288 -9.98 -2.67 15.50
N ASN A 289 -11.08 -3.29 15.05
CA ASN A 289 -11.69 -4.46 15.69
C ASN A 289 -11.20 -5.79 15.11
N GLU A 290 -10.35 -5.76 14.09
CA GLU A 290 -9.62 -6.94 13.62
C GLU A 290 -8.47 -7.22 14.59
N ASP A 291 -8.60 -8.30 15.37
CA ASP A 291 -7.71 -8.65 16.48
C ASP A 291 -7.13 -10.06 16.34
N THR A 292 -6.98 -10.57 15.11
CA THR A 292 -6.49 -11.92 14.84
C THR A 292 -5.22 -12.19 15.65
N PRO A 293 -5.22 -13.25 16.50
CA PRO A 293 -4.05 -13.66 17.24
C PRO A 293 -2.86 -13.91 16.30
N ILE A 294 -1.70 -13.35 16.64
CA ILE A 294 -0.46 -13.56 15.89
C ILE A 294 0.39 -14.63 16.60
N SER A 295 0.57 -15.76 15.93
CA SER A 295 1.32 -16.94 16.42
C SER A 295 2.81 -16.66 16.70
N LEU A 296 3.32 -15.50 16.26
CA LEU A 296 4.65 -15.01 16.61
C LEU A 296 4.82 -14.76 18.11
N PHE A 297 3.74 -14.39 18.81
CA PHE A 297 3.76 -14.10 20.23
C PHE A 297 3.35 -15.33 21.04
N TYR A 298 4.34 -16.03 21.59
CA TYR A 298 4.11 -17.22 22.44
C TYR A 298 3.43 -16.88 23.78
N LEU A 299 3.57 -15.64 24.25
CA LEU A 299 2.91 -15.18 25.48
C LEU A 299 1.44 -14.89 25.22
N LYS A 300 0.58 -15.78 25.75
CA LYS A 300 -0.88 -15.73 25.61
C LYS A 300 -1.50 -14.33 25.89
N PRO A 301 -1.08 -13.55 26.91
CA PRO A 301 -1.65 -12.22 27.15
C PRO A 301 -1.38 -11.20 26.03
N ILE A 302 -0.19 -11.25 25.39
CA ILE A 302 0.14 -10.36 24.27
C ILE A 302 -0.68 -10.75 23.05
N ASN A 303 -0.78 -12.06 22.80
CA ASN A 303 -1.53 -12.60 21.68
C ASN A 303 -3.04 -12.29 21.77
N GLN A 304 -3.60 -12.25 22.98
CA GLN A 304 -4.99 -11.86 23.23
C GLN A 304 -5.21 -10.34 23.29
N SER A 305 -4.15 -9.54 23.17
CA SER A 305 -4.20 -8.08 23.27
C SER A 305 -3.78 -7.38 21.97
N MET A 306 -3.89 -8.05 20.81
CA MET A 306 -3.50 -7.48 19.52
C MET A 306 -4.23 -6.18 19.20
N GLY A 307 -5.50 -6.04 19.62
CA GLY A 307 -6.23 -4.77 19.54
C GLY A 307 -5.52 -3.61 20.25
N TYR A 308 -4.93 -3.84 21.43
CA TYR A 308 -4.14 -2.82 22.14
C TYR A 308 -2.82 -2.52 21.41
N VAL A 309 -2.11 -3.55 20.91
CA VAL A 309 -0.87 -3.37 20.14
C VAL A 309 -1.13 -2.47 18.93
N HIS A 310 -2.16 -2.76 18.15
CA HIS A 310 -2.54 -2.00 16.97
C HIS A 310 -2.92 -0.56 17.32
N LYS A 311 -3.77 -0.36 18.32
CA LYS A 311 -4.18 0.98 18.77
C LYS A 311 -3.01 1.78 19.35
N SER A 312 -2.09 1.15 20.09
CA SER A 312 -0.89 1.81 20.63
C SER A 312 0.02 2.30 19.50
N VAL A 313 0.31 1.46 18.50
CA VAL A 313 1.12 1.87 17.34
C VAL A 313 0.42 2.99 16.55
N ALA A 314 -0.89 2.89 16.31
CA ALA A 314 -1.67 3.93 15.64
C ALA A 314 -1.65 5.25 16.42
N ASN A 315 -1.83 5.22 17.75
CA ASN A 315 -1.80 6.42 18.60
C ASN A 315 -0.44 7.11 18.62
N TYR A 316 0.64 6.38 18.35
CA TYR A 316 1.99 6.93 18.26
C TYR A 316 2.33 7.52 16.89
N LEU A 317 2.02 6.79 15.82
CA LEU A 317 2.42 7.19 14.47
C LEU A 317 1.44 8.15 13.80
N ILE A 318 0.14 8.07 14.10
CA ILE A 318 -0.89 8.92 13.50
C ILE A 318 -1.12 10.16 14.37
N ASP A 319 -1.04 11.34 13.75
CA ASP A 319 -1.24 12.61 14.42
C ASP A 319 -2.65 12.78 15.00
N ALA A 320 -2.79 13.68 15.97
CA ALA A 320 -4.02 13.87 16.73
C ALA A 320 -5.22 14.30 15.86
N ASN A 321 -4.99 15.05 14.78
CA ASN A 321 -6.06 15.53 13.91
C ASN A 321 -6.60 14.38 13.04
N ILE A 322 -5.73 13.58 12.45
CA ILE A 322 -6.13 12.38 11.71
C ILE A 322 -6.85 11.41 12.65
N ARG A 323 -6.33 11.14 13.85
CA ARG A 323 -6.99 10.27 14.83
C ARG A 323 -8.38 10.75 15.20
N LYS A 324 -8.55 12.06 15.42
CA LYS A 324 -9.85 12.65 15.71
C LYS A 324 -10.82 12.48 14.53
N ASN A 325 -10.38 12.75 13.31
CA ASN A 325 -11.23 12.66 12.11
C ASN A 325 -11.64 11.21 11.79
N LEU A 326 -10.78 10.24 12.12
CA LEU A 326 -11.04 8.81 11.96
C LEU A 326 -11.67 8.15 13.18
N GLN A 327 -11.92 8.90 14.26
CA GLN A 327 -12.45 8.38 15.53
C GLN A 327 -11.59 7.24 16.12
N ILE A 328 -10.27 7.31 15.93
CA ILE A 328 -9.34 6.32 16.50
C ILE A 328 -9.30 6.52 18.02
N PRO A 329 -9.65 5.49 18.82
CA PRO A 329 -9.70 5.62 20.27
C PRO A 329 -8.29 5.81 20.85
N SER A 330 -8.19 6.68 21.86
CA SER A 330 -6.99 6.75 22.69
C SER A 330 -6.85 5.49 23.53
N VAL A 331 -5.62 5.07 23.78
CA VAL A 331 -5.31 3.96 24.71
C VAL A 331 -4.45 4.45 25.87
N VAL A 332 -4.55 3.76 27.00
CA VAL A 332 -3.68 4.00 28.16
C VAL A 332 -2.23 3.71 27.76
N MET A 333 -1.30 4.59 28.10
CA MET A 333 0.11 4.50 27.75
C MET A 333 0.34 4.25 26.24
N PRO A 334 -0.09 5.17 25.35
CA PRO A 334 -0.06 4.95 23.90
C PRO A 334 1.33 4.69 23.33
N HIS A 335 2.38 5.15 24.03
CA HIS A 335 3.77 4.98 23.63
C HIS A 335 4.42 3.68 24.13
N MET A 336 3.75 2.87 24.95
CA MET A 336 4.38 1.69 25.57
C MET A 336 4.90 0.69 24.54
N ILE A 337 4.07 0.27 23.60
CA ILE A 337 4.46 -0.70 22.57
C ILE A 337 5.53 -0.12 21.63
N PRO A 338 5.37 1.10 21.07
CA PRO A 338 6.42 1.76 20.29
C PRO A 338 7.76 1.87 21.01
N ASN A 339 7.79 2.25 22.29
CA ASN A 339 9.03 2.38 23.06
C ASN A 339 9.76 1.04 23.20
N ILE A 340 9.04 -0.06 23.43
CA ILE A 340 9.61 -1.41 23.48
C ILE A 340 10.20 -1.79 22.11
N ILE A 341 9.48 -1.49 21.02
CA ILE A 341 9.94 -1.74 19.65
C ILE A 341 11.22 -0.94 19.35
N GLN A 342 11.22 0.36 19.68
CA GLN A 342 12.37 1.24 19.51
C GLN A 342 13.61 0.73 20.25
N LEU A 343 13.45 0.31 21.50
CA LEU A 343 14.54 -0.26 22.29
C LEU A 343 15.10 -1.53 21.63
N LYS A 344 14.22 -2.44 21.17
CA LYS A 344 14.63 -3.67 20.47
C LYS A 344 15.38 -3.37 19.17
N ASN A 345 14.91 -2.39 18.40
CA ASN A 345 15.52 -2.03 17.12
C ASN A 345 16.93 -1.44 17.33
N LYS A 346 17.12 -0.58 18.36
CA LYS A 346 18.45 -0.06 18.74
C LYS A 346 19.45 -1.12 19.20
N MET A 347 19.01 -2.30 19.60
CA MET A 347 19.89 -3.40 20.02
C MET A 347 20.21 -4.40 18.89
N THR A 348 19.59 -4.25 17.71
CA THR A 348 19.67 -5.25 16.64
C THR A 348 20.46 -4.73 15.44
N PHE A 349 21.72 -5.14 15.30
CA PHE A 349 22.60 -4.65 14.22
C PHE A 349 22.89 -5.67 13.11
N ASN A 350 22.59 -6.95 13.31
CA ASN A 350 22.90 -7.98 12.32
C ASN A 350 21.83 -8.08 11.22
N LYS A 351 22.08 -7.44 10.07
CA LYS A 351 21.17 -7.43 8.91
C LYS A 351 20.81 -8.84 8.41
N LYS A 352 21.74 -9.80 8.38
CA LYS A 352 21.48 -11.18 7.93
C LYS A 352 20.49 -11.89 8.85
N LYS A 353 20.64 -11.72 10.16
CA LYS A 353 19.69 -12.24 11.16
C LYS A 353 18.32 -11.57 11.02
N GLN A 354 18.28 -10.25 10.88
CA GLN A 354 17.03 -9.51 10.66
C GLN A 354 16.31 -10.00 9.39
N LEU A 355 17.03 -10.27 8.31
CA LEU A 355 16.47 -10.78 7.06
C LEU A 355 15.77 -12.13 7.25
N LEU A 356 16.42 -13.08 7.94
CA LEU A 356 15.87 -14.41 8.22
C LEU A 356 14.65 -14.34 9.14
N GLU A 357 14.74 -13.59 10.24
CA GLU A 357 13.63 -13.43 11.18
C GLU A 357 12.46 -12.65 10.55
N GLY A 358 12.75 -11.62 9.77
CA GLY A 358 11.73 -10.82 9.09
C GLY A 358 10.92 -11.62 8.07
N ARG A 359 11.58 -12.48 7.28
CA ARG A 359 10.91 -13.46 6.39
C ARG A 359 10.01 -14.40 7.19
N LYS A 360 10.50 -14.93 8.31
CA LYS A 360 9.75 -15.80 9.21
C LYS A 360 8.53 -15.10 9.79
N HIS A 361 8.67 -13.87 10.27
CA HIS A 361 7.56 -13.06 10.77
C HIS A 361 6.45 -12.90 9.73
N GLN A 362 6.82 -12.49 8.51
CA GLN A 362 5.86 -12.29 7.43
C GLN A 362 5.15 -13.58 7.03
N ALA A 363 5.87 -14.70 6.97
CA ALA A 363 5.29 -16.00 6.64
C ALA A 363 4.30 -16.50 7.71
N ILE A 364 4.63 -16.31 9.00
CA ILE A 364 3.76 -16.68 10.12
C ILE A 364 2.47 -15.85 10.07
N ILE A 365 2.57 -14.52 9.98
CA ILE A 365 1.40 -13.64 9.99
C ILE A 365 0.52 -13.89 8.76
N LEU A 366 1.12 -14.12 7.58
CA LEU A 366 0.37 -14.47 6.38
C LEU A 366 -0.42 -15.77 6.56
N LYS A 367 0.16 -16.77 7.23
CA LYS A 367 -0.52 -18.02 7.56
C LYS A 367 -1.63 -17.81 8.59
N ASP A 368 -1.39 -17.00 9.62
CA ASP A 368 -2.39 -16.67 10.64
C ASP A 368 -3.60 -15.99 9.99
N TYR A 369 -3.38 -14.99 9.12
CA TYR A 369 -4.48 -14.36 8.37
C TYR A 369 -5.22 -15.33 7.48
N LYS A 370 -4.50 -16.19 6.73
CA LYS A 370 -5.12 -17.20 5.86
C LYS A 370 -6.04 -18.14 6.64
N ASN A 371 -5.62 -18.58 7.83
CA ASN A 371 -6.36 -19.54 8.64
C ASN A 371 -7.62 -18.94 9.29
N ASN A 372 -7.72 -17.61 9.36
CA ASN A 372 -8.85 -16.89 9.96
C ASN A 372 -9.78 -16.25 8.91
N ILE A 373 -9.57 -16.53 7.62
CA ILE A 373 -10.57 -16.23 6.59
C ILE A 373 -11.65 -17.29 6.68
N THR A 374 -12.86 -16.88 7.03
CA THR A 374 -14.08 -17.71 7.07
C THR A 374 -14.72 -17.86 5.71
#